data_AF-A0A1G6Y9D9-F1
#
_entry.id   AF-A0A1G6Y9D9-F1
#
_cell.length_a   1.000
_cell.length_b   1.000
_cell.length_c   1.000
_cell.angle_alpha   90.00
_cell.angle_beta   90.00
_cell.angle_gamma   90.00
#
_symmetry.space_group_name_H-M   'P 1'
#
loop_
_entity.id
_entity.type
_entity.pdbx_description
1 polymer ?
#
loop_
_entity_poly.entity_id
_entity_poly.type
_entity_poly.pdbx_seq_one_letter_code
_entity_poly.pdbx_strand_id
1 'polypeptide(L)'
;MINFLRNFKVNVRIWTLTILAFLGMVFIVWEFSTLVAELQAGRVSEAQFASHQNLVYIVTAILIAAIFALSWAITASVMGPLRRLQEELNYLAEGKYDQPVTDTNHGDGIAAMAKAAEVLRHNSLETERLRQEADEAKAQQAAAEREEEDRRHAEETRRLQQEQEKERQMKAERDSMRADLADSFENEVSGVIQSLSGAVAELQMAADTMTDAIEQTTMEVSAAASATDATSQDMISVAEATEGLTGAIGEIRTQVEQANTISTNAMSVTKAAAERVGSLASASERIAEVVHLINDIAEQTNLLALNATIEAARAGEAGKGFAVVANEVKSLANQTARATQEIEEQVAAMQSATKETVDGVNEIHRTINQVSEISGMIAAAVVEQEASTGEIGRSVQNASQGTANLGQNVGRVQEMAQKSSGAATVVSESTGGLTDQASILEDSVYRFLKRLRG
;
A
#
# COMPACT_ATOMS: atom_id res chain seq x y z
N MET A 1 93.50 86.37 -44.95
CA MET A 1 94.83 86.93 -45.29
C MET A 1 94.90 88.46 -45.31
N ILE A 2 93.91 89.26 -45.73
CA ILE A 2 94.14 90.73 -45.73
C ILE A 2 94.03 91.36 -44.31
N ASN A 3 93.06 90.92 -43.50
CA ASN A 3 92.98 91.27 -42.07
C ASN A 3 93.82 90.37 -41.14
N PHE A 4 94.27 89.20 -41.61
CA PHE A 4 95.21 88.31 -40.89
C PHE A 4 96.67 88.84 -40.96
N LEU A 5 97.04 89.53 -42.05
CA LEU A 5 98.31 90.24 -42.18
C LEU A 5 98.36 91.56 -41.40
N ARG A 6 97.21 92.05 -40.90
CA ARG A 6 97.15 93.29 -40.11
C ARG A 6 97.61 93.07 -38.67
N ASN A 7 97.25 91.94 -38.06
CA ASN A 7 97.61 91.64 -36.66
C ASN A 7 99.05 91.09 -36.50
N PHE A 8 99.58 90.38 -37.50
CA PHE A 8 100.99 89.93 -37.47
C PHE A 8 101.98 91.11 -37.55
N LYS A 9 101.62 92.20 -38.25
CA LYS A 9 102.43 93.44 -38.33
C LYS A 9 102.52 94.20 -37.02
N VAL A 10 101.58 94.01 -36.08
CA VAL A 10 101.54 94.76 -34.82
C VAL A 10 102.46 94.11 -33.78
N ASN A 11 102.46 92.78 -33.65
CA ASN A 11 103.35 92.08 -32.72
C ASN A 11 104.84 92.18 -33.09
N VAL A 12 105.17 92.20 -34.39
CA VAL A 12 106.56 92.41 -34.87
C VAL A 12 107.06 93.83 -34.57
N ARG A 13 106.18 94.84 -34.56
CA ARG A 13 106.55 96.22 -34.22
C ARG A 13 106.89 96.42 -32.75
N ILE A 14 106.25 95.68 -31.86
CA ILE A 14 106.50 95.79 -30.40
C ILE A 14 107.82 95.12 -30.03
N TRP A 15 108.12 93.96 -30.63
CA TRP A 15 109.42 93.28 -30.43
C TRP A 15 110.61 94.01 -31.06
N THR A 16 110.41 94.76 -32.15
CA THR A 16 111.49 95.55 -32.76
C THR A 16 111.84 96.81 -31.96
N LEU A 17 110.86 97.42 -31.28
CA LEU A 17 111.08 98.56 -30.40
C LEU A 17 111.86 98.20 -29.13
N THR A 18 111.60 97.04 -28.54
CA THR A 18 112.35 96.57 -27.36
C THR A 18 113.79 96.18 -27.68
N ILE A 19 114.05 95.60 -28.86
CA ILE A 19 115.42 95.28 -29.31
C ILE A 19 116.24 96.56 -29.61
N LEU A 20 115.62 97.58 -30.20
CA LEU A 20 116.27 98.88 -30.48
C LEU A 20 116.67 99.63 -29.19
N ALA A 21 115.84 99.59 -28.15
CA ALA A 21 116.16 100.19 -26.86
C ALA A 21 117.35 99.50 -26.16
N PHE A 22 117.43 98.17 -26.26
CA PHE A 22 118.53 97.38 -25.68
C PHE A 22 119.86 97.64 -26.40
N LEU A 23 119.85 97.74 -27.73
CA LEU A 23 121.03 98.10 -28.54
C LEU A 23 121.53 99.51 -28.26
N GLY A 24 120.63 100.48 -28.03
CA GLY A 24 121.00 101.85 -27.65
C GLY A 24 121.69 101.92 -26.28
N MET A 25 121.25 101.12 -25.31
CA MET A 25 121.86 101.06 -23.97
C MET A 25 123.28 100.46 -24.01
N VAL A 26 123.50 99.42 -24.84
CA VAL A 26 124.82 98.82 -25.05
C VAL A 26 125.78 99.81 -25.74
N PHE A 27 125.28 100.62 -26.69
CA PHE A 27 126.07 101.64 -27.38
C PHE A 27 126.56 102.76 -26.44
N ILE A 28 125.69 103.26 -25.56
CA ILE A 28 126.05 104.30 -24.57
C ILE A 28 127.12 103.80 -23.58
N VAL A 29 127.01 102.55 -23.12
CA VAL A 29 128.00 101.94 -22.21
C VAL A 29 129.34 101.74 -22.91
N TRP A 30 129.34 101.36 -24.19
CA TRP A 30 130.54 101.22 -25.00
C TRP A 30 131.25 102.56 -25.23
N GLU A 31 130.49 103.61 -25.57
CA GLU A 31 130.98 104.98 -25.80
C GLU A 31 131.54 105.63 -24.51
N PHE A 32 130.87 105.41 -23.37
CA PHE A 32 131.36 105.86 -22.06
C PHE A 32 132.65 105.14 -21.65
N SER A 33 132.76 103.84 -21.89
CA SER A 33 133.98 103.08 -21.64
C SER A 33 135.16 103.55 -22.51
N THR A 34 134.91 104.00 -23.74
CA THR A 34 135.94 104.56 -24.63
C THR A 34 136.40 105.93 -24.15
N LEU A 35 135.49 106.79 -23.69
CA LEU A 35 135.81 108.12 -23.16
C LEU A 35 136.68 108.05 -21.89
N VAL A 36 136.39 107.11 -20.99
CA VAL A 36 137.18 106.87 -19.76
C VAL A 36 138.59 106.38 -20.10
N ALA A 37 138.74 105.55 -21.13
CA ALA A 37 140.05 105.12 -21.62
C ALA A 37 140.85 106.28 -22.22
N GLU A 38 140.21 107.20 -22.95
CA GLU A 38 140.85 108.40 -23.51
C GLU A 38 141.30 109.42 -22.45
N LEU A 39 140.59 109.52 -21.32
CA LEU A 39 140.96 110.38 -20.19
C LEU A 39 142.21 109.86 -19.46
N GLN A 40 142.31 108.54 -19.23
CA GLN A 40 143.51 107.91 -18.67
C GLN A 40 144.72 108.03 -19.62
N ALA A 41 144.46 108.07 -20.93
CA ALA A 41 145.46 108.33 -21.95
C ALA A 41 145.85 109.82 -22.09
N GLY A 42 145.25 110.72 -21.30
CA GLY A 42 145.58 112.15 -21.26
C GLY A 42 145.20 112.95 -22.52
N ARG A 43 144.37 112.38 -23.40
CA ARG A 43 144.01 113.00 -24.70
C ARG A 43 142.86 114.01 -24.60
N VAL A 44 142.27 114.17 -23.42
CA VAL A 44 141.08 115.00 -23.17
C VAL A 44 141.29 115.77 -21.86
N SER A 45 140.98 117.08 -21.84
CA SER A 45 141.13 117.91 -20.64
C SER A 45 139.98 117.67 -19.63
N GLU A 46 140.24 117.86 -18.33
CA GLU A 46 139.24 117.64 -17.26
C GLU A 46 137.93 118.43 -17.47
N ALA A 47 137.99 119.59 -18.14
CA ALA A 47 136.81 120.41 -18.45
C ALA A 47 135.87 119.75 -19.48
N GLN A 48 136.39 118.98 -20.44
CA GLN A 48 135.57 118.24 -21.40
C GLN A 48 134.89 117.03 -20.75
N PHE A 49 135.53 116.41 -19.76
CA PHE A 49 134.98 115.26 -19.05
C PHE A 49 133.78 115.62 -18.17
N ALA A 50 133.85 116.74 -17.44
CA ALA A 50 132.74 117.19 -16.60
C ALA A 50 131.46 117.48 -17.42
N SER A 51 131.62 118.02 -18.64
CA SER A 51 130.51 118.27 -19.57
C SER A 51 129.83 116.97 -20.05
N HIS A 52 130.61 115.97 -20.42
CA HIS A 52 130.07 114.68 -20.87
C HIS A 52 129.43 113.88 -19.73
N GLN A 53 129.94 114.01 -18.50
CA GLN A 53 129.38 113.32 -17.34
C GLN A 53 127.95 113.79 -17.01
N ASN A 54 127.66 115.09 -17.13
CA ASN A 54 126.29 115.61 -16.93
C ASN A 54 125.31 115.17 -18.02
N LEU A 55 125.78 115.05 -19.27
CA LEU A 55 124.93 114.63 -20.38
C LEU A 55 124.50 113.16 -20.26
N VAL A 56 125.41 112.29 -19.80
CA VAL A 56 125.09 110.88 -19.54
C VAL A 56 124.03 110.73 -18.45
N TYR A 57 124.11 111.48 -17.34
CA TYR A 57 123.09 111.38 -16.29
C TYR A 57 121.68 111.79 -16.75
N ILE A 58 121.56 112.79 -17.61
CA ILE A 58 120.27 113.26 -18.15
C ILE A 58 119.64 112.18 -19.04
N VAL A 59 120.43 111.56 -19.92
CA VAL A 59 119.92 110.54 -20.86
C VAL A 59 119.45 109.28 -20.11
N THR A 60 120.16 108.85 -19.06
CA THR A 60 119.77 107.69 -18.26
C THR A 60 118.49 107.93 -17.47
N ALA A 61 118.28 109.15 -16.96
CA ALA A 61 117.04 109.52 -16.26
C ALA A 61 115.80 109.49 -17.19
N ILE A 62 115.96 109.91 -18.45
CA ILE A 62 114.87 109.88 -19.46
C ILE A 62 114.48 108.44 -19.82
N LEU A 63 115.44 107.52 -19.91
CA LEU A 63 115.18 106.11 -20.22
C LEU A 63 114.41 105.39 -19.11
N ILE A 64 114.72 105.67 -17.83
CA ILE A 64 114.01 105.07 -16.69
C ILE A 64 112.56 105.60 -16.62
N ALA A 65 112.34 106.88 -16.89
CA ALA A 65 111.00 107.47 -16.95
C ALA A 65 110.15 106.85 -18.08
N ALA A 66 110.74 106.55 -19.24
CA ALA A 66 110.05 105.91 -20.35
C ALA A 66 109.61 104.46 -20.05
N ILE A 67 110.41 103.70 -19.30
CA ILE A 67 110.09 102.31 -18.92
C ILE A 67 108.91 102.26 -17.91
N PHE A 68 108.85 103.21 -16.97
CA PHE A 68 107.74 103.30 -16.02
C PHE A 68 106.41 103.68 -16.68
N ALA A 69 106.44 104.61 -17.66
CA ALA A 69 105.24 105.00 -18.40
C ALA A 69 104.66 103.84 -19.23
N LEU A 70 105.51 102.97 -19.78
CA LEU A 70 105.08 101.82 -20.59
C LEU A 70 104.45 100.70 -19.74
N SER A 71 104.96 100.48 -18.52
CA SER A 71 104.44 99.45 -17.61
C SER A 71 103.00 99.74 -17.14
N TRP A 72 102.67 101.00 -16.87
CA TRP A 72 101.33 101.37 -16.41
C TRP A 72 100.24 101.20 -17.48
N ALA A 73 100.57 101.45 -18.75
CA ALA A 73 99.62 101.35 -19.86
C ALA A 73 99.13 99.91 -20.13
N ILE A 74 99.94 98.90 -19.80
CA ILE A 74 99.57 97.49 -20.01
C ILE A 74 98.60 97.01 -18.91
N THR A 75 98.78 97.44 -17.66
CA THR A 75 97.93 97.00 -16.54
C THR A 75 96.48 97.49 -16.68
N ALA A 76 96.25 98.67 -17.25
CA ALA A 76 94.90 99.22 -17.36
C ALA A 76 94.06 98.66 -18.53
N SER A 77 94.69 98.08 -19.56
CA SER A 77 94.00 97.82 -20.84
C SER A 77 93.45 96.40 -21.01
N VAL A 78 93.83 95.43 -20.17
CA VAL A 78 93.45 94.00 -20.35
C VAL A 78 92.65 93.41 -19.19
N MET A 79 92.84 93.89 -17.95
CA MET A 79 92.23 93.28 -16.76
C MET A 79 90.75 93.65 -16.54
N GLY A 80 90.26 94.75 -17.09
CA GLY A 80 88.88 95.23 -16.88
C GLY A 80 87.79 94.49 -17.68
N PRO A 81 88.00 94.12 -18.95
CA PRO A 81 86.98 93.43 -19.75
C PRO A 81 86.79 91.94 -19.41
N LEU A 82 87.83 91.25 -18.90
CA LEU A 82 87.78 89.80 -18.61
C LEU A 82 86.94 89.41 -17.39
N ARG A 83 86.74 90.32 -16.42
CA ARG A 83 85.95 90.05 -15.21
C ARG A 83 84.44 90.14 -15.44
N ARG A 84 83.98 90.93 -16.43
CA ARG A 84 82.55 91.11 -16.76
C ARG A 84 81.97 89.93 -17.55
N LEU A 85 82.76 89.32 -18.44
CA LEU A 85 82.34 88.15 -19.22
C LEU A 85 82.23 86.87 -18.36
N GLN A 86 82.92 86.83 -17.21
CA GLN A 86 82.82 85.73 -16.24
C GLN A 86 81.51 85.79 -15.42
N GLU A 87 80.96 86.98 -15.17
CA GLU A 87 79.70 87.15 -14.42
C GLU A 87 78.45 86.84 -15.30
N GLU A 88 78.49 87.15 -16.60
CA GLU A 88 77.36 86.91 -17.52
C GLU A 88 77.17 85.43 -17.91
N LEU A 89 78.25 84.64 -18.00
CA LEU A 89 78.18 83.20 -18.29
C LEU A 89 77.62 82.38 -17.12
N ASN A 90 77.78 82.85 -15.88
CA ASN A 90 77.20 82.19 -14.70
C ASN A 90 75.70 82.48 -14.57
N TYR A 91 75.25 83.66 -15.01
CA TYR A 91 73.84 84.07 -14.98
C TYR A 91 72.97 83.25 -15.95
N LEU A 92 73.52 82.85 -17.09
CA LEU A 92 72.87 81.97 -18.07
C LEU A 92 72.81 80.49 -17.65
N ALA A 93 73.72 80.03 -16.78
CA ALA A 93 73.76 78.66 -16.27
C ALA A 93 72.72 78.38 -15.17
N GLU A 94 72.15 79.44 -14.57
CA GLU A 94 71.13 79.37 -13.49
C GLU A 94 69.68 79.44 -14.00
N GLY A 95 69.46 79.39 -15.33
CA GLY A 95 68.12 79.25 -15.92
C GLY A 95 67.28 80.53 -15.97
N LYS A 96 67.90 81.71 -15.96
CA LYS A 96 67.24 83.03 -16.04
C LYS A 96 67.70 83.77 -17.30
N TYR A 97 66.78 84.06 -18.23
CA TYR A 97 67.05 84.50 -19.61
C TYR A 97 66.61 85.95 -19.92
N ASP A 98 66.38 86.73 -18.87
CA ASP A 98 65.57 87.94 -18.86
C ASP A 98 66.37 89.25 -19.04
N GLN A 99 67.67 89.20 -19.31
CA GLN A 99 68.49 90.38 -19.64
C GLN A 99 69.31 90.22 -20.95
N PRO A 100 69.40 91.28 -21.77
CA PRO A 100 70.21 91.29 -23.00
C PRO A 100 71.70 91.54 -22.74
N VAL A 101 72.57 90.76 -23.37
CA VAL A 101 74.04 90.92 -23.31
C VAL A 101 74.48 92.09 -24.20
N THR A 102 75.11 93.10 -23.60
CA THR A 102 75.51 94.34 -24.28
C THR A 102 77.03 94.52 -24.32
N ASP A 103 77.69 94.03 -25.38
CA ASP A 103 78.83 94.73 -26.03
C ASP A 103 79.32 93.98 -27.30
N THR A 104 78.64 94.18 -28.43
CA THR A 104 78.86 93.41 -29.68
C THR A 104 79.74 94.08 -30.73
N ASN A 105 80.57 95.08 -30.39
CA ASN A 105 81.21 95.88 -31.45
C ASN A 105 82.67 96.31 -31.25
N HIS A 106 83.55 95.37 -30.88
CA HIS A 106 85.00 95.59 -31.01
C HIS A 106 85.70 94.36 -31.64
N GLY A 107 86.50 94.62 -32.68
CA GLY A 107 87.02 93.64 -33.64
C GLY A 107 88.24 92.84 -33.21
N ASP A 108 88.18 92.18 -32.05
CA ASP A 108 89.18 91.24 -31.58
C ASP A 108 88.55 90.01 -30.89
N GLY A 109 89.38 89.04 -30.47
CA GLY A 109 89.02 87.64 -30.19
C GLY A 109 87.95 87.39 -29.12
N ILE A 110 87.48 88.42 -28.41
CA ILE A 110 86.39 88.35 -27.44
C ILE A 110 85.01 88.41 -28.12
N ALA A 111 84.88 89.07 -29.27
CA ALA A 111 83.64 89.11 -30.06
C ALA A 111 83.22 87.75 -30.64
N ALA A 112 84.16 86.81 -30.81
CA ALA A 112 83.86 85.44 -31.24
C ALA A 112 83.22 84.58 -30.13
N MET A 113 83.48 84.90 -28.85
CA MET A 113 82.89 84.17 -27.71
C MET A 113 81.48 84.71 -27.35
N ALA A 114 81.23 86.02 -27.52
CA ALA A 114 79.89 86.60 -27.37
C ALA A 114 78.90 86.07 -28.43
N LYS A 115 79.36 85.82 -29.66
CA LYS A 115 78.53 85.24 -30.73
C LYS A 115 78.21 83.74 -30.53
N ALA A 116 79.04 83.02 -29.77
CA ALA A 116 78.79 81.62 -29.39
C ALA A 116 77.79 81.50 -28.23
N ALA A 117 77.71 82.49 -27.34
CA ALA A 117 76.72 82.58 -26.27
C ALA A 117 75.30 82.91 -26.79
N GLU A 118 75.18 83.73 -27.85
CA GLU A 118 73.89 84.06 -28.50
C GLU A 118 73.22 82.83 -29.18
N VAL A 119 74.01 81.90 -29.73
CA VAL A 119 73.50 80.66 -30.36
C VAL A 119 72.96 79.67 -29.32
N LEU A 120 73.52 79.66 -28.10
CA LEU A 120 73.03 78.82 -27.01
C LEU A 120 71.67 79.28 -26.47
N ARG A 121 71.39 80.61 -26.47
CA ARG A 121 70.10 81.19 -26.08
C ARG A 121 68.96 80.84 -27.06
N HIS A 122 69.29 80.59 -28.33
CA HIS A 122 68.28 80.26 -29.34
C HIS A 122 67.81 78.79 -29.25
N ASN A 123 68.67 77.87 -28.82
CA ASN A 123 68.34 76.43 -28.70
C ASN A 123 67.60 76.05 -27.40
N SER A 124 67.67 76.87 -26.35
CA SER A 124 67.00 76.58 -25.07
C SER A 124 65.49 76.88 -25.08
N LEU A 125 64.99 77.63 -26.07
CA LEU A 125 63.56 77.96 -26.23
C LEU A 125 62.74 76.88 -27.01
N GLU A 126 63.39 75.89 -27.63
CA GLU A 126 62.72 74.77 -28.31
C GLU A 126 62.56 73.53 -27.41
N THR A 127 63.32 73.45 -26.31
CA THR A 127 63.34 72.30 -25.39
C THR A 127 62.14 72.28 -24.42
N GLU A 128 61.42 73.40 -24.27
CA GLU A 128 60.29 73.52 -23.34
C GLU A 128 58.94 73.14 -23.98
N ARG A 129 58.84 73.22 -25.31
CA ARG A 129 57.61 72.89 -26.06
C ARG A 129 57.39 71.37 -26.18
N LEU A 130 58.46 70.58 -26.19
CA LEU A 130 58.40 69.11 -26.21
C LEU A 130 58.12 68.46 -24.84
N ARG A 131 58.43 69.16 -23.74
CA ARG A 131 58.10 68.67 -22.38
C ARG A 131 56.61 68.72 -22.08
N GLN A 132 55.90 69.73 -22.59
CA GLN A 132 54.45 69.83 -22.47
C GLN A 132 53.70 68.73 -23.24
N GLU A 133 54.19 68.34 -24.43
CA GLU A 133 53.61 67.23 -25.21
C GLU A 133 53.89 65.84 -24.60
N ALA A 134 55.01 65.67 -23.88
CA ALA A 134 55.37 64.40 -23.24
C ALA A 134 54.59 64.12 -21.93
N ASP A 135 54.18 65.16 -21.20
CA ASP A 135 53.36 65.01 -19.99
C ASP A 135 51.87 64.80 -20.31
N GLU A 136 51.36 65.37 -21.42
CA GLU A 136 50.02 65.07 -21.93
C GLU A 136 49.91 63.63 -22.48
N ALA A 137 50.95 63.13 -23.17
CA ALA A 137 50.96 61.75 -23.69
C ALA A 137 51.05 60.68 -22.58
N LYS A 138 51.77 60.93 -21.49
CA LYS A 138 51.84 60.01 -20.33
C LYS A 138 50.56 60.02 -19.49
N ALA A 139 49.89 61.18 -19.37
CA ALA A 139 48.59 61.26 -18.72
C ALA A 139 47.51 60.51 -19.52
N GLN A 140 47.56 60.55 -20.85
CA GLN A 140 46.67 59.77 -21.71
C GLN A 140 46.96 58.26 -21.66
N GLN A 141 48.24 57.83 -21.62
CA GLN A 141 48.58 56.41 -21.46
C GLN A 141 48.21 55.84 -20.08
N ALA A 142 48.44 56.57 -18.98
CA ALA A 142 48.07 56.11 -17.64
C ALA A 142 46.55 56.12 -17.41
N ALA A 143 45.80 57.01 -18.07
CA ALA A 143 44.34 56.98 -18.08
C ALA A 143 43.81 55.81 -18.92
N ALA A 144 44.41 55.53 -20.08
CA ALA A 144 44.06 54.39 -20.92
C ALA A 144 44.34 53.04 -20.26
N GLU A 145 45.47 52.90 -19.52
CA GLU A 145 45.79 51.67 -18.79
C GLU A 145 44.84 51.44 -17.60
N ARG A 146 44.46 52.48 -16.86
CA ARG A 146 43.45 52.38 -15.78
C ARG A 146 42.06 52.08 -16.34
N GLU A 147 41.68 52.68 -17.46
CA GLU A 147 40.42 52.39 -18.14
C GLU A 147 40.41 50.95 -18.70
N GLU A 148 41.56 50.44 -19.16
CA GLU A 148 41.68 49.06 -19.63
C GLU A 148 41.71 48.04 -18.47
N GLU A 149 42.37 48.34 -17.35
CA GLU A 149 42.29 47.53 -16.12
C GLU A 149 40.90 47.56 -15.51
N ASP A 150 40.24 48.72 -15.40
CA ASP A 150 38.86 48.82 -14.92
C ASP A 150 37.91 48.11 -15.88
N ARG A 151 38.15 48.16 -17.20
CA ARG A 151 37.35 47.40 -18.18
C ARG A 151 37.59 45.90 -18.06
N ARG A 152 38.82 45.43 -17.82
CA ARG A 152 39.14 44.02 -17.55
C ARG A 152 38.52 43.56 -16.24
N HIS A 153 38.62 44.35 -15.17
CA HIS A 153 38.06 44.04 -13.86
C HIS A 153 36.52 44.08 -13.90
N ALA A 154 35.93 44.99 -14.66
CA ALA A 154 34.49 45.04 -14.90
C ALA A 154 34.01 43.89 -15.80
N GLU A 155 34.77 43.49 -16.82
CA GLU A 155 34.49 42.31 -17.65
C GLU A 155 34.64 41.01 -16.86
N GLU A 156 35.63 40.88 -16.00
CA GLU A 156 35.85 39.73 -15.11
C GLU A 156 34.76 39.66 -14.03
N THR A 157 34.39 40.79 -13.42
CA THR A 157 33.27 40.86 -12.46
C THR A 157 31.94 40.55 -13.16
N ARG A 158 31.72 41.03 -14.39
CA ARG A 158 30.54 40.65 -15.20
C ARG A 158 30.53 39.17 -15.55
N ARG A 159 31.68 38.59 -15.90
CA ARG A 159 31.81 37.15 -16.16
C ARG A 159 31.49 36.33 -14.92
N LEU A 160 32.07 36.67 -13.77
CA LEU A 160 31.81 36.03 -12.49
C LEU A 160 30.35 36.19 -12.06
N GLN A 161 29.75 37.37 -12.26
CA GLN A 161 28.32 37.59 -12.01
C GLN A 161 27.45 36.77 -12.97
N GLN A 162 27.79 36.68 -14.26
CA GLN A 162 27.06 35.85 -15.22
C GLN A 162 27.24 34.35 -14.93
N GLU A 163 28.41 33.90 -14.48
CA GLU A 163 28.65 32.53 -14.04
C GLU A 163 27.88 32.22 -12.76
N GLN A 164 27.91 33.11 -11.76
CA GLN A 164 27.12 32.95 -10.53
C GLN A 164 25.61 33.00 -10.78
N GLU A 165 25.15 33.88 -11.68
CA GLU A 165 23.74 33.97 -12.05
C GLU A 165 23.31 32.72 -12.82
N LYS A 166 24.14 32.20 -13.74
CA LYS A 166 23.92 30.91 -14.40
C LYS A 166 23.95 29.75 -13.41
N GLU A 167 24.88 29.73 -12.46
CA GLU A 167 24.93 28.70 -11.41
C GLU A 167 23.68 28.77 -10.52
N ARG A 168 23.25 29.97 -10.13
CA ARG A 168 22.01 30.19 -9.37
C ARG A 168 20.78 29.76 -10.17
N GLN A 169 20.70 30.11 -11.45
CA GLN A 169 19.60 29.70 -12.33
C GLN A 169 19.59 28.18 -12.52
N MET A 170 20.73 27.57 -12.84
CA MET A 170 20.83 26.11 -12.99
C MET A 170 20.54 25.39 -11.67
N LYS A 171 20.96 25.94 -10.53
CA LYS A 171 20.63 25.40 -9.21
C LYS A 171 19.13 25.55 -8.91
N ALA A 172 18.55 26.71 -9.17
CA ALA A 172 17.12 26.96 -8.98
C ALA A 172 16.25 26.10 -9.90
N GLU A 173 16.64 25.93 -11.18
CA GLU A 173 15.99 25.00 -12.11
C GLU A 173 16.12 23.55 -11.62
N ARG A 174 17.31 23.14 -11.14
CA ARG A 174 17.49 21.81 -10.55
C ARG A 174 16.64 21.59 -9.30
N ASP A 175 16.55 22.58 -8.44
CA ASP A 175 15.80 22.51 -7.19
C ASP A 175 14.28 22.51 -7.49
N SER A 176 13.82 23.31 -8.46
CA SER A 176 12.44 23.28 -8.97
C SER A 176 12.10 21.95 -9.62
N MET A 177 12.95 21.44 -10.51
CA MET A 177 12.74 20.17 -11.19
C MET A 177 12.75 19.00 -10.19
N ARG A 178 13.57 19.07 -9.14
CA ARG A 178 13.53 18.11 -8.02
C ARG A 178 12.25 18.22 -7.21
N ALA A 179 11.77 19.42 -6.92
CA ALA A 179 10.51 19.63 -6.24
C ALA A 179 9.34 19.07 -7.06
N ASP A 180 9.27 19.37 -8.36
CA ASP A 180 8.23 18.85 -9.25
C ASP A 180 8.26 17.31 -9.33
N LEU A 181 9.46 16.72 -9.43
CA LEU A 181 9.62 15.26 -9.43
C LEU A 181 9.21 14.65 -8.08
N ALA A 182 9.53 15.32 -6.97
CA ALA A 182 9.14 14.92 -5.62
C ALA A 182 7.62 14.98 -5.44
N ASP A 183 6.97 16.04 -5.89
CA ASP A 183 5.53 16.25 -5.81
C ASP A 183 4.78 15.23 -6.68
N SER A 184 5.25 14.97 -7.90
CA SER A 184 4.68 13.94 -8.77
C SER A 184 4.83 12.55 -8.16
N PHE A 185 6.02 12.24 -7.62
CA PHE A 185 6.28 10.95 -6.95
C PHE A 185 5.41 10.79 -5.69
N GLU A 186 5.27 11.84 -4.88
CA GLU A 186 4.40 11.84 -3.69
C GLU A 186 2.95 11.53 -4.05
N ASN A 187 2.42 12.18 -5.08
CA ASN A 187 1.04 11.97 -5.54
C ASN A 187 0.82 10.56 -6.07
N GLU A 188 1.74 10.05 -6.89
CA GLU A 188 1.64 8.71 -7.48
C GLU A 188 1.72 7.62 -6.41
N VAL A 189 2.68 7.73 -5.50
CA VAL A 189 2.85 6.75 -4.41
C VAL A 189 1.73 6.84 -3.38
N SER A 190 1.29 8.05 -3.01
CA SER A 190 0.15 8.22 -2.09
C SER A 190 -1.13 7.62 -2.70
N GLY A 191 -1.36 7.81 -4.00
CA GLY A 191 -2.51 7.20 -4.68
C GLY A 191 -2.48 5.67 -4.67
N VAL A 192 -1.30 5.07 -4.84
CA VAL A 192 -1.11 3.61 -4.74
C VAL A 192 -1.32 3.12 -3.31
N ILE A 193 -0.76 3.80 -2.31
CA ILE A 193 -0.94 3.45 -0.88
C ILE A 193 -2.41 3.56 -0.48
N GLN A 194 -3.10 4.63 -0.90
CA GLN A 194 -4.51 4.83 -0.59
C GLN A 194 -5.40 3.76 -1.24
N SER A 195 -5.10 3.36 -2.48
CA SER A 195 -5.78 2.26 -3.16
C SER A 195 -5.50 0.91 -2.48
N LEU A 196 -4.25 0.67 -2.06
CA LEU A 196 -3.87 -0.53 -1.32
C LEU A 196 -4.58 -0.60 0.03
N SER A 197 -4.58 0.47 0.81
CA SER A 197 -5.29 0.56 2.09
C SER A 197 -6.79 0.35 1.93
N GLY A 198 -7.39 0.89 0.86
CA GLY A 198 -8.80 0.63 0.52
C GLY A 198 -9.07 -0.85 0.25
N ALA A 199 -8.27 -1.49 -0.60
CA ALA A 199 -8.40 -2.92 -0.91
C ALA A 199 -8.18 -3.82 0.32
N VAL A 200 -7.24 -3.46 1.20
CA VAL A 200 -6.98 -4.18 2.46
C VAL A 200 -8.16 -4.03 3.43
N ALA A 201 -8.75 -2.85 3.54
CA ALA A 201 -9.95 -2.63 4.35
C ALA A 201 -11.16 -3.43 3.83
N GLU A 202 -11.34 -3.52 2.51
CA GLU A 202 -12.37 -4.37 1.90
C GLU A 202 -12.15 -5.85 2.21
N LEU A 203 -10.89 -6.34 2.14
CA LEU A 203 -10.55 -7.72 2.50
C LEU A 203 -10.78 -8.00 3.99
N GLN A 204 -10.45 -7.05 4.87
CA GLN A 204 -10.70 -7.18 6.31
C GLN A 204 -12.20 -7.32 6.59
N MET A 205 -13.03 -6.44 6.02
CA MET A 205 -14.49 -6.52 6.16
C MET A 205 -15.05 -7.84 5.62
N ALA A 206 -14.51 -8.33 4.49
CA ALA A 206 -14.90 -9.62 3.92
C ALA A 206 -14.53 -10.80 4.84
N ALA A 207 -13.35 -10.76 5.48
CA ALA A 207 -12.92 -11.77 6.45
C ALA A 207 -13.77 -11.77 7.73
N ASP A 208 -14.12 -10.59 8.25
CA ASP A 208 -14.99 -10.44 9.42
C ASP A 208 -16.40 -11.00 9.10
N THR A 209 -16.97 -10.60 7.96
CA THR A 209 -18.27 -11.12 7.50
C THR A 209 -18.25 -12.63 7.31
N MET A 210 -17.15 -13.17 6.78
CA MET A 210 -16.98 -14.62 6.63
C MET A 210 -16.94 -15.32 8.00
N THR A 211 -16.26 -14.73 8.98
CA THR A 211 -16.18 -15.27 10.35
C THR A 211 -17.56 -15.34 11.00
N ASP A 212 -18.36 -14.26 10.90
CA ASP A 212 -19.73 -14.22 11.41
C ASP A 212 -20.62 -15.29 10.75
N ALA A 213 -20.52 -15.43 9.42
CA ALA A 213 -21.28 -16.44 8.68
C ALA A 213 -20.90 -17.87 9.08
N ILE A 214 -19.63 -18.11 9.43
CA ILE A 214 -19.14 -19.42 9.86
C ILE A 214 -19.58 -19.74 11.29
N GLU A 215 -19.61 -18.77 12.21
CA GLU A 215 -20.20 -18.96 13.53
C GLU A 215 -21.67 -19.35 13.43
N GLN A 216 -22.44 -18.64 12.60
CA GLN A 216 -23.85 -18.98 12.33
C GLN A 216 -23.98 -20.39 11.74
N THR A 217 -23.19 -20.72 10.73
CA THR A 217 -23.18 -22.05 10.11
C THR A 217 -22.86 -23.14 11.16
N THR A 218 -21.92 -22.88 12.06
CA THR A 218 -21.54 -23.84 13.12
C THR A 218 -22.70 -24.08 14.09
N MET A 219 -23.42 -23.03 14.48
CA MET A 219 -24.62 -23.16 15.31
C MET A 219 -25.72 -23.96 14.61
N GLU A 220 -26.01 -23.68 13.34
CA GLU A 220 -27.01 -24.42 12.56
C GLU A 220 -26.64 -25.89 12.38
N VAL A 221 -25.38 -26.18 12.07
CA VAL A 221 -24.85 -27.55 11.93
C VAL A 221 -24.96 -28.31 13.25
N SER A 222 -24.69 -27.66 14.39
CA SER A 222 -24.88 -28.29 15.71
C SER A 222 -26.35 -28.62 15.97
N ALA A 223 -27.28 -27.71 15.64
CA ALA A 223 -28.71 -27.97 15.78
C ALA A 223 -29.17 -29.11 14.84
N ALA A 224 -28.69 -29.13 13.60
CA ALA A 224 -28.95 -30.20 12.64
C ALA A 224 -28.39 -31.56 13.11
N ALA A 225 -27.21 -31.57 13.75
CA ALA A 225 -26.62 -32.77 14.33
C ALA A 225 -27.52 -33.35 15.43
N SER A 226 -27.94 -32.52 16.38
CA SER A 226 -28.84 -32.94 17.45
C SER A 226 -30.20 -33.43 16.93
N ALA A 227 -30.78 -32.75 15.93
CA ALA A 227 -32.03 -33.18 15.31
C ALA A 227 -31.88 -34.52 14.57
N THR A 228 -30.74 -34.74 13.91
CA THR A 228 -30.43 -36.00 13.22
C THR A 228 -30.28 -37.15 14.21
N ASP A 229 -29.60 -36.93 15.33
CA ASP A 229 -29.44 -37.94 16.38
C ASP A 229 -30.78 -38.33 17.02
N ALA A 230 -31.60 -37.33 17.36
CA ALA A 230 -32.96 -37.54 17.86
C ALA A 230 -33.81 -38.34 16.86
N THR A 231 -33.78 -37.96 15.58
CA THR A 231 -34.49 -38.69 14.53
C THR A 231 -34.01 -40.13 14.43
N SER A 232 -32.69 -40.38 14.56
CA SER A 232 -32.15 -41.74 14.53
C SER A 232 -32.67 -42.59 15.69
N GLN A 233 -32.82 -42.01 16.88
CA GLN A 233 -33.41 -42.69 18.04
C GLN A 233 -34.89 -42.98 17.81
N ASP A 234 -35.65 -42.01 17.27
CA ASP A 234 -37.05 -42.20 16.91
C ASP A 234 -37.22 -43.35 15.90
N MET A 235 -36.34 -43.44 14.89
CA MET A 235 -36.38 -44.54 13.92
C MET A 235 -36.18 -45.91 14.58
N ILE A 236 -35.33 -46.02 15.60
CA ILE A 236 -35.12 -47.27 16.36
C ILE A 236 -36.40 -47.61 17.13
N SER A 237 -36.99 -46.64 17.83
CA SER A 237 -38.24 -46.87 18.57
C SER A 237 -39.42 -47.28 17.67
N VAL A 238 -39.54 -46.69 16.48
CA VAL A 238 -40.57 -47.10 15.51
C VAL A 238 -40.27 -48.50 14.96
N ALA A 239 -39.00 -48.86 14.74
CA ALA A 239 -38.63 -50.21 14.33
C ALA A 239 -39.05 -51.26 15.38
N GLU A 240 -38.72 -51.02 16.65
CA GLU A 240 -39.12 -51.88 17.78
C GLU A 240 -40.64 -52.01 17.89
N ALA A 241 -41.38 -50.91 17.74
CA ALA A 241 -42.84 -50.93 17.75
C ALA A 241 -43.41 -51.75 16.56
N THR A 242 -42.78 -51.66 15.39
CA THR A 242 -43.17 -52.40 14.18
C THR A 242 -42.91 -53.90 14.34
N GLU A 243 -41.79 -54.28 14.95
CA GLU A 243 -41.51 -55.68 15.30
C GLU A 243 -42.53 -56.21 16.32
N GLY A 244 -42.85 -55.43 17.35
CA GLY A 244 -43.88 -55.76 18.34
C GLY A 244 -45.26 -55.97 17.71
N LEU A 245 -45.66 -55.08 16.78
CA LEU A 245 -46.90 -55.21 16.03
C LEU A 245 -46.93 -56.47 15.16
N THR A 246 -45.81 -56.80 14.51
CA THR A 246 -45.69 -58.03 13.71
C THR A 246 -45.91 -59.27 14.58
N GLY A 247 -45.35 -59.30 15.79
CA GLY A 247 -45.61 -60.35 16.78
C GLY A 247 -47.08 -60.45 17.16
N ALA A 248 -47.71 -59.32 17.51
CA ALA A 248 -49.13 -59.28 17.88
C ALA A 248 -50.07 -59.73 16.75
N ILE A 249 -49.79 -59.34 15.51
CA ILE A 249 -50.53 -59.79 14.32
C ILE A 249 -50.42 -61.31 14.15
N GLY A 250 -49.24 -61.89 14.37
CA GLY A 250 -49.03 -63.34 14.35
C GLY A 250 -49.82 -64.10 15.43
N GLU A 251 -49.93 -63.52 16.64
CA GLU A 251 -50.77 -64.07 17.70
C GLU A 251 -52.25 -64.01 17.35
N ILE A 252 -52.74 -62.87 16.84
CA ILE A 252 -54.13 -62.71 16.42
C ILE A 252 -54.47 -63.71 15.31
N ARG A 253 -53.57 -63.91 14.32
CA ARG A 253 -53.75 -64.92 13.28
C ARG A 253 -53.98 -66.31 13.87
N THR A 254 -53.14 -66.71 14.81
CA THR A 254 -53.23 -68.01 15.49
C THR A 254 -54.55 -68.14 16.27
N GLN A 255 -54.99 -67.08 16.96
CA GLN A 255 -56.26 -67.08 17.68
C GLN A 255 -57.47 -67.20 16.74
N VAL A 256 -57.42 -66.57 15.55
CA VAL A 256 -58.48 -66.67 14.54
C VAL A 256 -58.56 -68.07 13.94
N GLU A 257 -57.41 -68.70 13.65
CA GLU A 257 -57.36 -70.11 13.21
C GLU A 257 -57.95 -71.06 14.26
N GLN A 258 -57.65 -70.83 15.53
CA GLN A 258 -58.22 -71.59 16.64
C GLN A 258 -59.74 -71.39 16.74
N ALA A 259 -60.23 -70.16 16.61
CA ALA A 259 -61.66 -69.84 16.63
C ALA A 259 -62.43 -70.52 15.48
N ASN A 260 -61.85 -70.57 14.28
CA ASN A 260 -62.40 -71.30 13.13
C ASN A 260 -62.47 -72.81 13.40
N THR A 261 -61.43 -73.39 14.01
CA THR A 261 -61.41 -74.80 14.40
C THR A 261 -62.50 -75.12 15.44
N ILE A 262 -62.65 -74.27 16.45
CA ILE A 262 -63.70 -74.41 17.47
C ILE A 262 -65.09 -74.31 16.84
N SER A 263 -65.32 -73.34 15.95
CA SER A 263 -66.60 -73.14 15.25
C SER A 263 -66.96 -74.35 14.39
N THR A 264 -65.98 -74.91 13.66
CA THR A 264 -66.18 -76.13 12.85
C THR A 264 -66.56 -77.33 13.73
N ASN A 265 -65.88 -77.51 14.87
CA ASN A 265 -66.21 -78.57 15.83
C ASN A 265 -67.60 -78.36 16.44
N ALA A 266 -67.94 -77.13 16.80
CA ALA A 266 -69.25 -76.78 17.35
C ALA A 266 -70.39 -77.04 16.35
N MET A 267 -70.19 -76.72 15.06
CA MET A 267 -71.12 -77.08 13.98
C MET A 267 -71.36 -78.59 13.91
N SER A 268 -70.30 -79.39 13.99
CA SER A 268 -70.41 -80.86 13.99
C SER A 268 -71.24 -81.38 15.17
N VAL A 269 -70.96 -80.87 16.39
CA VAL A 269 -71.71 -81.24 17.60
C VAL A 269 -73.17 -80.80 17.52
N THR A 270 -73.43 -79.58 17.05
CA THR A 270 -74.79 -79.02 16.89
C THR A 270 -75.60 -79.84 15.89
N LYS A 271 -74.99 -80.25 14.77
CA LYS A 271 -75.63 -81.14 13.79
C LYS A 271 -76.00 -82.50 14.40
N ALA A 272 -75.08 -83.13 15.13
CA ALA A 272 -75.37 -84.40 15.80
C ALA A 272 -76.47 -84.27 16.87
N ALA A 273 -76.54 -83.13 17.58
CA ALA A 273 -77.62 -82.84 18.50
C ALA A 273 -78.97 -82.70 17.78
N ALA A 274 -79.01 -81.96 16.66
CA ALA A 274 -80.22 -81.81 15.84
C ALA A 274 -80.76 -83.17 15.34
N GLU A 275 -79.88 -84.06 14.87
CA GLU A 275 -80.25 -85.42 14.42
C GLU A 275 -80.84 -86.27 15.55
N ARG A 276 -80.27 -86.21 16.76
CA ARG A 276 -80.77 -86.94 17.94
C ARG A 276 -82.13 -86.43 18.40
N VAL A 277 -82.30 -85.11 18.47
CA VAL A 277 -83.57 -84.48 18.86
C VAL A 277 -84.64 -84.74 17.80
N GLY A 278 -84.31 -84.70 16.51
CA GLY A 278 -85.23 -85.08 15.43
C GLY A 278 -85.67 -86.54 15.49
N SER A 279 -84.77 -87.44 15.88
CA SER A 279 -85.11 -88.85 16.14
C SER A 279 -86.06 -89.02 17.33
N LEU A 280 -85.87 -88.23 18.40
CA LEU A 280 -86.78 -88.21 19.55
C LEU A 280 -88.17 -87.69 19.16
N ALA A 281 -88.24 -86.60 18.37
CA ALA A 281 -89.50 -86.06 17.87
C ALA A 281 -90.30 -87.12 17.09
N SER A 282 -89.62 -87.83 16.19
CA SER A 282 -90.22 -88.92 15.39
C SER A 282 -90.69 -90.10 16.26
N ALA A 283 -89.95 -90.42 17.33
CA ALA A 283 -90.34 -91.45 18.27
C ALA A 283 -91.58 -91.05 19.09
N SER A 284 -91.65 -89.80 19.55
CA SER A 284 -92.81 -89.27 20.27
C SER A 284 -94.08 -89.25 19.41
N GLU A 285 -93.96 -88.94 18.11
CA GLU A 285 -95.08 -89.02 17.16
C GLU A 285 -95.64 -90.45 17.04
N ARG A 286 -94.77 -91.45 16.90
CA ARG A 286 -95.18 -92.87 16.89
C ARG A 286 -95.84 -93.31 18.20
N ILE A 287 -95.38 -92.81 19.34
CA ILE A 287 -96.01 -93.09 20.63
C ILE A 287 -97.42 -92.46 20.66
N ALA A 288 -97.60 -91.23 20.16
CA ALA A 288 -98.91 -90.59 20.08
C ALA A 288 -99.91 -91.43 19.25
N GLU A 289 -99.49 -91.95 18.10
CA GLU A 289 -100.31 -92.84 17.26
C GLU A 289 -100.74 -94.11 18.02
N VAL A 290 -99.82 -94.73 18.76
CA VAL A 290 -100.11 -95.93 19.56
C VAL A 290 -101.05 -95.62 20.71
N VAL A 291 -100.88 -94.50 21.40
CA VAL A 291 -101.74 -94.06 22.50
C VAL A 291 -103.17 -93.82 22.00
N HIS A 292 -103.32 -93.16 20.85
CA HIS A 292 -104.62 -92.98 20.20
C HIS A 292 -105.31 -94.32 19.90
N LEU A 293 -104.57 -95.28 19.32
CA LEU A 293 -105.10 -96.62 19.05
C LEU A 293 -105.53 -97.36 20.33
N ILE A 294 -104.77 -97.24 21.43
CA ILE A 294 -105.14 -97.86 22.71
C ILE A 294 -106.40 -97.20 23.27
N ASN A 295 -106.55 -95.88 23.14
CA ASN A 295 -107.76 -95.18 23.55
C ASN A 295 -108.99 -95.67 22.75
N ASP A 296 -108.87 -95.80 21.42
CA ASP A 296 -109.93 -96.34 20.56
C ASP A 296 -110.32 -97.78 20.97
N ILE A 297 -109.33 -98.62 21.29
CA ILE A 297 -109.56 -99.99 21.77
C ILE A 297 -110.27 -99.99 23.14
N ALA A 298 -109.89 -99.09 24.04
CA ALA A 298 -110.51 -98.97 25.36
C ALA A 298 -111.98 -98.55 25.24
N GLU A 299 -112.30 -97.57 24.38
CA GLU A 299 -113.67 -97.16 24.09
C GLU A 299 -114.50 -98.30 23.47
N GLN A 300 -113.95 -99.01 22.50
CA GLN A 300 -114.60 -100.16 21.88
C GLN A 300 -114.85 -101.29 22.90
N THR A 301 -113.88 -101.55 23.78
CA THR A 301 -113.99 -102.55 24.84
C THR A 301 -115.07 -102.16 25.85
N ASN A 302 -115.16 -100.87 26.21
CA ASN A 302 -116.20 -100.34 27.08
C ASN A 302 -117.61 -100.52 26.47
N LEU A 303 -117.76 -100.29 25.15
CA LEU A 303 -119.01 -100.54 24.43
C LEU A 303 -119.38 -102.03 24.37
N LEU A 304 -118.41 -102.91 24.13
CA LEU A 304 -118.63 -104.37 24.15
C LEU A 304 -119.05 -104.85 25.53
N ALA A 305 -118.38 -104.36 26.58
CA ALA A 305 -118.71 -104.68 27.96
C ALA A 305 -120.10 -104.17 28.37
N LEU A 306 -120.49 -102.99 27.87
CA LEU A 306 -121.85 -102.46 28.05
C LEU A 306 -122.90 -103.37 27.40
N ASN A 307 -122.68 -103.78 26.15
CA ASN A 307 -123.57 -104.70 25.44
C ASN A 307 -123.68 -106.04 26.17
N ALA A 308 -122.56 -106.58 26.67
CA ALA A 308 -122.54 -107.80 27.47
C ALA A 308 -123.30 -107.64 28.80
N THR A 309 -123.20 -106.48 29.45
CA THR A 309 -123.96 -106.17 30.67
C THR A 309 -125.47 -106.14 30.41
N ILE A 310 -125.89 -105.58 29.27
CA ILE A 310 -127.30 -105.55 28.83
C ILE A 310 -127.81 -106.98 28.60
N GLU A 311 -127.06 -107.81 27.86
CA GLU A 311 -127.47 -109.18 27.56
C GLU A 311 -127.46 -110.07 28.81
N ALA A 312 -126.51 -109.85 29.73
CA ALA A 312 -126.49 -110.52 31.04
C ALA A 312 -127.70 -110.14 31.91
N ALA A 313 -128.14 -108.89 31.89
CA ALA A 313 -129.37 -108.45 32.55
C ALA A 313 -130.62 -109.11 31.91
N ARG A 314 -130.60 -109.28 30.58
CA ARG A 314 -131.68 -109.95 29.82
C ARG A 314 -131.81 -111.44 30.14
N ALA A 315 -130.69 -112.11 30.44
CA ALA A 315 -130.65 -113.51 30.85
C ALA A 315 -131.12 -113.78 32.29
N GLY A 316 -131.45 -112.73 33.07
CA GLY A 316 -132.00 -112.86 34.42
C GLY A 316 -131.03 -113.53 35.41
N GLU A 317 -131.53 -114.45 36.23
CA GLU A 317 -130.73 -115.14 37.27
C GLU A 317 -129.53 -115.92 36.70
N ALA A 318 -129.65 -116.47 35.48
CA ALA A 318 -128.56 -117.20 34.83
C ALA A 318 -127.40 -116.30 34.36
N GLY A 319 -127.66 -115.00 34.19
CA GLY A 319 -126.68 -114.02 33.69
C GLY A 319 -125.87 -113.30 34.78
N LYS A 320 -126.16 -113.53 36.08
CA LYS A 320 -125.53 -112.78 37.19
C LYS A 320 -124.00 -112.84 37.19
N GLY A 321 -123.42 -114.02 36.95
CA GLY A 321 -121.95 -114.17 36.86
C GLY A 321 -121.34 -113.41 35.69
N PHE A 322 -122.00 -113.44 34.52
CA PHE A 322 -121.60 -112.68 33.34
C PHE A 322 -121.73 -111.17 33.55
N ALA A 323 -122.76 -110.70 34.26
CA ALA A 323 -122.95 -109.29 34.56
C ALA A 323 -121.82 -108.73 35.43
N VAL A 324 -121.29 -109.50 36.38
CA VAL A 324 -120.14 -109.09 37.21
C VAL A 324 -118.88 -108.94 36.34
N VAL A 325 -118.58 -109.93 35.50
CA VAL A 325 -117.42 -109.88 34.59
C VAL A 325 -117.55 -108.72 33.60
N ALA A 326 -118.73 -108.50 33.02
CA ALA A 326 -118.96 -107.40 32.09
C ALA A 326 -118.78 -106.03 32.76
N ASN A 327 -119.23 -105.85 34.00
CA ASN A 327 -118.98 -104.63 34.76
C ASN A 327 -117.49 -104.43 35.11
N GLU A 328 -116.76 -105.50 35.44
CA GLU A 328 -115.32 -105.44 35.70
C GLU A 328 -114.54 -105.03 34.45
N VAL A 329 -114.85 -105.64 33.30
CA VAL A 329 -114.25 -105.28 32.00
C VAL A 329 -114.58 -103.82 31.64
N LYS A 330 -115.82 -103.38 31.89
CA LYS A 330 -116.22 -101.98 31.69
C LYS A 330 -115.42 -101.02 32.58
N SER A 331 -115.22 -101.36 33.85
CA SER A 331 -114.43 -100.57 34.79
C SER A 331 -112.97 -100.44 34.32
N LEU A 332 -112.37 -101.58 33.94
CA LEU A 332 -111.00 -101.65 33.42
C LEU A 332 -110.84 -100.82 32.15
N ALA A 333 -111.78 -100.91 31.20
CA ALA A 333 -111.78 -100.13 29.98
C ALA A 333 -111.83 -98.60 30.25
N ASN A 334 -112.67 -98.16 31.20
CA ASN A 334 -112.69 -96.74 31.60
C ASN A 334 -111.41 -96.31 32.32
N GLN A 335 -110.78 -97.21 33.09
CA GLN A 335 -109.48 -96.94 33.71
C GLN A 335 -108.37 -96.84 32.66
N THR A 336 -108.39 -97.70 31.64
CA THR A 336 -107.45 -97.63 30.50
C THR A 336 -107.62 -96.33 29.72
N ALA A 337 -108.85 -95.92 29.38
CA ALA A 337 -109.11 -94.67 28.66
C ALA A 337 -108.59 -93.43 29.41
N ARG A 338 -108.80 -93.38 30.73
CA ARG A 338 -108.24 -92.31 31.57
C ARG A 338 -106.71 -92.31 31.59
N ALA A 339 -106.10 -93.49 31.75
CA ALA A 339 -104.65 -93.62 31.72
C ALA A 339 -104.05 -93.25 30.36
N THR A 340 -104.72 -93.57 29.25
CA THR A 340 -104.26 -93.16 27.91
C THR A 340 -104.37 -91.66 27.70
N GLN A 341 -105.42 -91.01 28.21
CA GLN A 341 -105.54 -89.55 28.16
C GLN A 341 -104.41 -88.85 28.93
N GLU A 342 -104.07 -89.34 30.13
CA GLU A 342 -102.92 -88.81 30.88
C GLU A 342 -101.59 -88.99 30.11
N ILE A 343 -101.39 -90.13 29.44
CA ILE A 343 -100.21 -90.36 28.61
C ILE A 343 -100.20 -89.43 27.38
N GLU A 344 -101.36 -89.20 26.75
CA GLU A 344 -101.49 -88.29 25.61
C GLU A 344 -101.04 -86.86 25.99
N GLU A 345 -101.47 -86.37 27.16
CA GLU A 345 -101.02 -85.08 27.69
C GLU A 345 -99.49 -85.03 27.90
N GLN A 346 -98.88 -86.11 28.43
CA GLN A 346 -97.43 -86.20 28.60
C GLN A 346 -96.67 -86.26 27.26
N VAL A 347 -97.20 -86.97 26.27
CA VAL A 347 -96.60 -87.05 24.93
C VAL A 347 -96.68 -85.70 24.23
N ALA A 348 -97.79 -84.99 24.34
CA ALA A 348 -97.94 -83.64 23.80
C ALA A 348 -96.93 -82.65 24.45
N ALA A 349 -96.76 -82.72 25.77
CA ALA A 349 -95.75 -81.92 26.48
C ALA A 349 -94.32 -82.24 26.01
N MET A 350 -94.00 -83.53 25.82
CA MET A 350 -92.70 -83.99 25.31
C MET A 350 -92.46 -83.52 23.87
N GLN A 351 -93.47 -83.57 23.00
CA GLN A 351 -93.39 -83.04 21.64
C GLN A 351 -93.14 -81.53 21.62
N SER A 352 -93.84 -80.77 22.47
CA SER A 352 -93.62 -79.32 22.61
C SER A 352 -92.19 -79.00 23.04
N ALA A 353 -91.71 -79.65 24.11
CA ALA A 353 -90.34 -79.46 24.60
C ALA A 353 -89.28 -79.85 23.56
N THR A 354 -89.55 -80.91 22.79
CA THR A 354 -88.66 -81.35 21.69
C THR A 354 -88.63 -80.31 20.58
N LYS A 355 -89.76 -79.72 20.20
CA LYS A 355 -89.84 -78.65 19.20
C LYS A 355 -89.07 -77.41 19.63
N GLU A 356 -89.27 -76.94 20.86
CA GLU A 356 -88.51 -75.82 21.42
C GLU A 356 -87.00 -76.10 21.41
N THR A 357 -86.61 -77.34 21.70
CA THR A 357 -85.20 -77.76 21.64
C THR A 357 -84.65 -77.71 20.22
N VAL A 358 -85.39 -78.16 19.20
CA VAL A 358 -84.98 -78.07 17.79
C VAL A 358 -84.78 -76.62 17.37
N ASP A 359 -85.72 -75.73 17.74
CA ASP A 359 -85.62 -74.30 17.43
C ASP A 359 -84.39 -73.68 18.09
N GLY A 360 -84.10 -74.03 19.35
CA GLY A 360 -82.88 -73.59 20.04
C GLY A 360 -81.58 -74.09 19.38
N VAL A 361 -81.55 -75.35 18.93
CA VAL A 361 -80.39 -75.91 18.21
C VAL A 361 -80.18 -75.21 16.85
N ASN A 362 -81.25 -74.87 16.15
CA ASN A 362 -81.17 -74.12 14.89
C ASN A 362 -80.63 -72.70 15.11
N GLU A 363 -80.98 -72.05 16.21
CA GLU A 363 -80.45 -70.72 16.55
C GLU A 363 -78.96 -70.75 16.90
N ILE A 364 -78.52 -71.78 17.63
CA ILE A 364 -77.10 -72.05 17.87
C ILE A 364 -76.36 -72.25 16.55
N HIS A 365 -76.93 -73.01 15.60
CA HIS A 365 -76.35 -73.21 14.29
C HIS A 365 -76.18 -71.90 13.50
N ARG A 366 -77.16 -70.98 13.53
CA ARG A 366 -77.03 -69.64 12.92
C ARG A 366 -75.91 -68.84 13.56
N THR A 367 -75.88 -68.82 14.89
CA THR A 367 -74.86 -68.10 15.67
C THR A 367 -73.44 -68.59 15.33
N ILE A 368 -73.21 -69.91 15.24
CA ILE A 368 -71.89 -70.45 14.91
C ILE A 368 -71.47 -70.07 13.47
N ASN A 369 -72.40 -70.08 12.51
CA ASN A 369 -72.09 -69.62 11.15
C ASN A 369 -71.70 -68.14 11.11
N GLN A 370 -72.40 -67.28 11.86
CA GLN A 370 -72.03 -65.87 11.98
C GLN A 370 -70.63 -65.68 12.59
N VAL A 371 -70.29 -66.48 13.62
CA VAL A 371 -68.94 -66.46 14.21
C VAL A 371 -67.90 -66.86 13.16
N SER A 372 -68.16 -67.90 12.36
CA SER A 372 -67.23 -68.33 11.30
C SER A 372 -67.04 -67.27 10.22
N GLU A 373 -68.10 -66.56 9.84
CA GLU A 373 -68.03 -65.45 8.87
C GLU A 373 -67.19 -64.29 9.41
N ILE A 374 -67.42 -63.89 10.67
CA ILE A 374 -66.65 -62.85 11.35
C ILE A 374 -65.18 -63.24 11.46
N SER A 375 -64.88 -64.48 11.85
CA SER A 375 -63.51 -64.99 11.89
C SER A 375 -62.83 -64.96 10.52
N GLY A 376 -63.56 -65.22 9.44
CA GLY A 376 -63.08 -65.06 8.06
C GLY A 376 -62.73 -63.60 7.71
N MET A 377 -63.59 -62.65 8.08
CA MET A 377 -63.32 -61.22 7.87
C MET A 377 -62.11 -60.74 8.67
N ILE A 378 -61.96 -61.18 9.93
CA ILE A 378 -60.80 -60.84 10.76
C ILE A 378 -59.52 -61.43 10.13
N ALA A 379 -59.54 -62.67 9.65
CA ALA A 379 -58.38 -63.28 9.00
C ALA A 379 -57.91 -62.46 7.78
N ALA A 380 -58.84 -61.99 6.95
CA ALA A 380 -58.51 -61.12 5.82
C ALA A 380 -57.88 -59.79 6.26
N ALA A 381 -58.45 -59.15 7.28
CA ALA A 381 -57.93 -57.91 7.84
C ALA A 381 -56.52 -58.08 8.46
N VAL A 382 -56.26 -59.22 9.11
CA VAL A 382 -54.94 -59.56 9.68
C VAL A 382 -53.87 -59.68 8.59
N VAL A 383 -54.19 -60.29 7.43
CA VAL A 383 -53.26 -60.37 6.29
C VAL A 383 -52.95 -58.98 5.72
N GLU A 384 -53.95 -58.11 5.61
CA GLU A 384 -53.75 -56.72 5.16
C GLU A 384 -52.90 -55.90 6.15
N GLN A 385 -53.13 -56.09 7.45
CA GLN A 385 -52.31 -55.48 8.51
C GLN A 385 -50.87 -55.98 8.51
N GLU A 386 -50.64 -57.27 8.23
CA GLU A 386 -49.29 -57.84 8.09
C GLU A 386 -48.53 -57.17 6.93
N ALA A 387 -49.18 -56.99 5.78
CA ALA A 387 -48.60 -56.30 4.64
C ALA A 387 -48.28 -54.83 4.96
N SER A 388 -49.21 -54.10 5.59
CA SER A 388 -49.05 -52.69 5.96
C SER A 388 -47.91 -52.51 6.97
N THR A 389 -47.84 -53.36 7.99
CA THR A 389 -46.75 -53.36 8.99
C THR A 389 -45.40 -53.64 8.33
N GLY A 390 -45.36 -54.55 7.35
CA GLY A 390 -44.16 -54.81 6.55
C GLY A 390 -43.70 -53.60 5.72
N GLU A 391 -44.62 -52.83 5.14
CA GLU A 391 -44.29 -51.58 4.43
C GLU A 391 -43.79 -50.48 5.38
N ILE A 392 -44.36 -50.38 6.58
CA ILE A 392 -43.86 -49.47 7.63
C ILE A 392 -42.42 -49.85 7.98
N GLY A 393 -42.14 -51.14 8.22
CA GLY A 393 -40.78 -51.60 8.51
C GLY A 393 -39.77 -51.24 7.42
N ARG A 394 -40.14 -51.42 6.14
CA ARG A 394 -39.29 -51.02 5.02
C ARG A 394 -39.10 -49.49 4.93
N SER A 395 -40.15 -48.72 5.22
CA SER A 395 -40.08 -47.25 5.25
C SER A 395 -39.18 -46.74 6.38
N VAL A 396 -39.24 -47.39 7.54
CA VAL A 396 -38.36 -47.13 8.69
C VAL A 396 -36.91 -47.38 8.34
N GLN A 397 -36.60 -48.49 7.67
CA GLN A 397 -35.23 -48.78 7.26
C GLN A 397 -34.68 -47.74 6.26
N ASN A 398 -35.51 -47.29 5.31
CA ASN A 398 -35.12 -46.25 4.35
C ASN A 398 -34.87 -44.90 5.05
N ALA A 399 -35.75 -44.50 5.97
CA ALA A 399 -35.60 -43.26 6.74
C ALA A 399 -34.39 -43.31 7.69
N SER A 400 -34.10 -44.47 8.30
CA SER A 400 -32.89 -44.68 9.11
C SER A 400 -31.62 -44.51 8.26
N GLN A 401 -31.57 -45.10 7.06
CA GLN A 401 -30.44 -44.90 6.13
C GLN A 401 -30.30 -43.44 5.69
N GLY A 402 -31.42 -42.76 5.41
CA GLY A 402 -31.44 -41.34 5.07
C GLY A 402 -30.90 -40.46 6.21
N THR A 403 -31.28 -40.77 7.45
CA THR A 403 -30.82 -40.09 8.67
C THR A 403 -29.33 -40.30 8.90
N ALA A 404 -28.82 -41.51 8.68
CA ALA A 404 -27.38 -41.80 8.74
C ALA A 404 -26.58 -40.99 7.70
N ASN A 405 -27.08 -40.91 6.47
CA ASN A 405 -26.46 -40.10 5.41
C ASN A 405 -26.50 -38.60 5.75
N LEU A 406 -27.59 -38.13 6.37
CA LEU A 406 -27.71 -36.75 6.84
C LEU A 406 -26.68 -36.46 7.93
N GLY A 407 -26.48 -37.37 8.88
CA GLY A 407 -25.46 -37.25 9.92
C GLY A 407 -24.05 -37.12 9.34
N GLN A 408 -23.74 -37.90 8.30
CA GLN A 408 -22.47 -37.77 7.59
C GLN A 408 -22.35 -36.42 6.88
N ASN A 409 -23.42 -35.91 6.26
CA ASN A 409 -23.43 -34.61 5.60
C ASN A 409 -23.21 -33.47 6.60
N VAL A 410 -23.88 -33.50 7.76
CA VAL A 410 -23.71 -32.55 8.85
C VAL A 410 -22.25 -32.53 9.31
N GLY A 411 -21.64 -33.70 9.51
CA GLY A 411 -20.22 -33.79 9.87
C GLY A 411 -19.28 -33.18 8.82
N ARG A 412 -19.54 -33.39 7.52
CA ARG A 412 -18.76 -32.76 6.44
C ARG A 412 -18.90 -31.24 6.41
N VAL A 413 -20.12 -30.71 6.60
CA VAL A 413 -20.34 -29.26 6.65
C VAL A 413 -19.64 -28.65 7.87
N GLN A 414 -19.63 -29.34 9.01
CA GLN A 414 -18.88 -28.91 10.19
C GLN A 414 -17.38 -28.79 9.89
N GLU A 415 -16.79 -29.79 9.24
CA GLU A 415 -15.37 -29.77 8.85
C GLU A 415 -15.08 -28.63 7.86
N MET A 416 -15.97 -28.40 6.90
CA MET A 416 -15.85 -27.28 5.94
C MET A 416 -15.93 -25.93 6.65
N ALA A 417 -16.86 -25.75 7.59
CA ALA A 417 -16.98 -24.53 8.39
C ALA A 417 -15.68 -24.25 9.18
N GLN A 418 -15.08 -25.29 9.80
CA GLN A 418 -13.80 -25.17 10.49
C GLN A 418 -12.64 -24.77 9.54
N LYS A 419 -12.57 -25.37 8.35
CA LYS A 419 -11.56 -25.00 7.34
C LYS A 419 -11.72 -23.57 6.86
N SER A 420 -12.97 -23.15 6.60
CA SER A 420 -13.27 -21.76 6.23
C SER A 420 -12.96 -20.79 7.37
N SER A 421 -13.15 -21.19 8.64
CA SER A 421 -12.80 -20.35 9.80
C SER A 421 -11.29 -20.10 9.83
N GLY A 422 -10.49 -21.16 9.66
CA GLY A 422 -9.04 -21.03 9.56
C GLY A 422 -8.60 -20.14 8.39
N ALA A 423 -9.25 -20.26 7.22
CA ALA A 423 -8.95 -19.41 6.08
C ALA A 423 -9.29 -17.93 6.33
N ALA A 424 -10.43 -17.63 6.94
CA ALA A 424 -10.82 -16.28 7.32
C ALA A 424 -9.82 -15.65 8.30
N THR A 425 -9.38 -16.41 9.30
CA THR A 425 -8.34 -15.98 10.25
C THR A 425 -7.03 -15.64 9.54
N VAL A 426 -6.57 -16.48 8.61
CA VAL A 426 -5.34 -16.22 7.84
C VAL A 426 -5.47 -14.97 6.97
N VAL A 427 -6.63 -14.74 6.35
CA VAL A 427 -6.88 -13.51 5.59
C VAL A 427 -6.83 -12.30 6.51
N SER A 428 -7.51 -12.34 7.66
CA SER A 428 -7.53 -11.27 8.67
C SER A 428 -6.12 -10.93 9.20
N GLU A 429 -5.30 -11.95 9.48
CA GLU A 429 -3.90 -11.75 9.89
C GLU A 429 -3.06 -11.13 8.76
N SER A 430 -3.26 -11.58 7.52
CA SER A 430 -2.54 -11.08 6.34
C SER A 430 -2.91 -9.62 6.02
N THR A 431 -4.18 -9.25 6.13
CA THR A 431 -4.67 -7.88 5.93
C THR A 431 -4.19 -6.95 7.04
N GLY A 432 -4.11 -7.42 8.29
CA GLY A 432 -3.45 -6.70 9.38
C GLY A 432 -1.99 -6.40 9.05
N GLY A 433 -1.22 -7.39 8.62
CA GLY A 433 0.18 -7.22 8.22
C GLY A 433 0.37 -6.29 7.00
N LEU A 434 -0.53 -6.34 6.01
CA LEU A 434 -0.50 -5.43 4.86
C LEU A 434 -0.81 -3.99 5.26
N THR A 435 -1.72 -3.79 6.21
CA THR A 435 -2.03 -2.45 6.76
C THR A 435 -0.80 -1.85 7.42
N ASP A 436 -0.10 -2.63 8.24
CA ASP A 436 1.15 -2.21 8.89
C ASP A 436 2.23 -1.89 7.84
N GLN A 437 2.38 -2.73 6.82
CA GLN A 437 3.37 -2.53 5.77
C GLN A 437 3.06 -1.29 4.91
N ALA A 438 1.79 -1.00 4.64
CA ALA A 438 1.36 0.21 3.95
C ALA A 438 1.68 1.47 4.76
N SER A 439 1.43 1.44 6.07
CA SER A 439 1.78 2.53 7.00
C SER A 439 3.29 2.79 7.08
N ILE A 440 4.11 1.72 7.13
CA ILE A 440 5.58 1.83 7.10
C ILE A 440 6.05 2.44 5.78
N LEU A 441 5.43 2.06 4.65
CA LEU A 441 5.77 2.61 3.34
C LEU A 441 5.42 4.08 3.24
N GLU A 442 4.24 4.48 3.70
CA GLU A 442 3.80 5.89 3.76
C GLU A 442 4.78 6.75 4.54
N ASP A 443 5.15 6.33 5.76
CA ASP A 443 6.11 7.05 6.59
C ASP A 443 7.53 7.08 5.97
N SER A 444 7.95 6.00 5.30
CA SER A 444 9.24 5.94 4.61
C SER A 444 9.30 6.90 3.42
N VAL A 445 8.21 7.00 2.65
CA VAL A 445 8.06 7.91 1.52
C VAL A 445 8.03 9.36 2.02
N TYR A 446 7.25 9.65 3.07
CA TYR A 446 7.23 10.95 3.71
C TYR A 446 8.62 11.39 4.21
N ARG A 447 9.35 10.52 4.90
CA ARG A 447 10.72 10.79 5.36
C ARG A 447 11.73 10.94 4.21
N PHE A 448 11.53 10.25 3.09
CA PHE A 448 12.36 10.40 1.90
C PHE A 448 12.11 11.76 1.22
N LEU A 449 10.85 12.13 0.99
CA LEU A 449 10.46 13.40 0.38
C LEU A 449 10.93 14.60 1.22
N LYS A 450 10.80 14.51 2.55
CA LYS A 450 11.33 15.54 3.46
C LYS A 450 12.84 15.75 3.30
N ARG A 451 13.62 14.67 3.17
CA ARG A 451 15.08 14.76 2.91
C ARG A 451 15.42 15.26 1.51
N LEU A 452 14.56 15.00 0.53
CA LEU A 452 14.76 15.43 -0.85
C LEU A 452 14.48 16.93 -1.03
N ARG A 453 13.50 17.47 -0.30
CA ARG A 453 13.10 18.89 -0.34
C ARG A 453 13.98 19.81 0.52
N GLY A 454 14.72 19.27 1.49
CA GLY A 454 15.67 20.00 2.34
C GLY A 454 15.28 20.01 3.81
#